data_AF-A0A2G1QH60-F1
#
_entry.id   AF-A0A2G1QH60-F1
#
_cell.length_a   1.000
_cell.length_b   1.000
_cell.length_c   1.000
_cell.angle_alpha   90.00
_cell.angle_beta   90.00
_cell.angle_gamma   90.00
#
_symmetry.space_group_name_H-M   'P 1'
#
loop_
_entity.id
_entity.type
_entity.pdbx_description
1 polymer ?
#
loop_
_entity_poly.entity_id
_entity_poly.type
_entity_poly.pdbx_seq_one_letter_code
_entity_poly.pdbx_strand_id
1 'polypeptide(L)'
;MNERSRLPENWRPPAELTGRLNTAPWTQKEAQYATYAIRKGIKEISDYYRDKPDAIFSVGADTVESLIQVTYASANTPAFDKMVRRRSRQLLSRLIEAHIGKPAASVICEDFVNLLPLAIFAHSLAPEQDRRTAEITKRTNMAYRDCGSLLEATDYDLDKTLKDPAVLPADLMNVYIWALWFNEATLYPDIELPDETKAYASTFWDFLRRYPLKGASDFEAGRHDERFIANADLAPHVVHLITGTNRYPIRIEDDPRLYRYHRENFYAVMQTEELDLFASFVDTLRQYGCTETNDVQVRDGTRFLLQVFYDGGGEWMDFRQDGETDDSIDAYGLVHYPWTAVLGIRPRKPEQPQPDNLGGIIQRWLSEKR
;
A
#
# COMPACT_ATOMS: atom_id res chain seq x y z
N MET A 1 -23.83 24.42 12.74
CA MET A 1 -23.31 23.45 13.72
C MET A 1 -21.99 22.92 13.18
N ASN A 2 -20.93 22.88 13.99
CA ASN A 2 -19.64 22.32 13.59
C ASN A 2 -19.79 20.78 13.43
N GLU A 3 -19.55 20.23 12.24
CA GLU A 3 -19.70 18.79 11.98
C GLU A 3 -18.81 17.94 12.90
N ARG A 4 -17.65 18.46 13.31
CA ARG A 4 -16.72 17.77 14.22
C ARG A 4 -17.30 17.57 15.61
N SER A 5 -18.16 18.48 16.08
CA SER A 5 -18.80 18.33 17.40
C SER A 5 -19.82 17.19 17.44
N ARG A 6 -20.18 16.61 16.28
CA ARG A 6 -21.05 15.43 16.15
C ARG A 6 -20.27 14.12 16.14
N LEU A 7 -18.95 14.16 16.00
CA LEU A 7 -18.11 12.97 16.11
C LEU A 7 -18.13 12.43 17.55
N PRO A 8 -17.95 11.11 17.75
CA PRO A 8 -17.60 10.54 19.05
C PRO A 8 -16.39 11.27 19.66
N GLU A 9 -16.35 11.40 20.98
CA GLU A 9 -15.33 12.20 21.67
C GLU A 9 -13.90 11.77 21.31
N ASN A 10 -13.65 10.47 21.32
CA ASN A 10 -12.38 9.85 20.96
C ASN A 10 -12.02 9.95 19.45
N TRP A 11 -12.92 10.46 18.60
CA TRP A 11 -12.67 10.68 17.17
C TRP A 11 -12.51 12.16 16.84
N ARG A 12 -12.68 13.05 17.80
CA ARG A 12 -12.59 14.50 17.58
C ARG A 12 -11.13 14.92 17.44
N PRO A 13 -10.86 15.97 16.64
CA PRO A 13 -9.53 16.55 16.64
C PRO A 13 -9.24 17.16 18.02
N PRO A 14 -7.98 17.09 18.47
CA PRO A 14 -7.58 17.76 19.70
C PRO A 14 -7.63 19.29 19.52
N ALA A 15 -7.59 20.00 20.64
CA ALA A 15 -7.79 21.45 20.65
C ALA A 15 -6.75 22.19 19.77
N GLU A 16 -5.51 21.70 19.73
CA GLU A 16 -4.41 22.29 18.97
C GLU A 16 -4.64 22.22 17.46
N LEU A 17 -5.37 21.20 16.96
CA LEU A 17 -5.71 21.08 15.54
C LEU A 17 -6.97 21.84 15.16
N THR A 18 -7.92 22.01 16.09
CA THR A 18 -9.27 22.51 15.79
C THR A 18 -9.26 23.87 15.09
N GLY A 19 -8.31 24.76 15.42
CA GLY A 19 -8.17 26.08 14.80
C GLY A 19 -7.56 26.07 13.39
N ARG A 20 -6.86 25.00 13.00
CA ARG A 20 -6.23 24.84 11.67
C ARG A 20 -7.18 24.19 10.65
N LEU A 21 -8.21 23.49 11.13
CA LEU A 21 -9.08 22.68 10.28
C LEU A 21 -10.27 23.50 9.73
N ASN A 22 -10.43 23.52 8.40
CA ASN A 22 -11.52 24.22 7.73
C ASN A 22 -12.85 23.46 7.85
N THR A 23 -13.92 24.07 8.39
CA THR A 23 -15.25 23.43 8.52
C THR A 23 -16.13 23.54 7.27
N ALA A 24 -15.71 24.28 6.25
CA ALA A 24 -16.51 24.46 5.04
C ALA A 24 -16.77 23.13 4.33
N PRO A 25 -17.93 22.94 3.68
CA PRO A 25 -18.16 21.80 2.80
C PRO A 25 -17.08 21.67 1.72
N TRP A 26 -16.90 20.45 1.20
CA TRP A 26 -16.00 20.21 0.07
C TRP A 26 -16.52 20.90 -1.19
N THR A 27 -15.63 21.55 -1.94
CA THR A 27 -15.97 22.37 -3.10
C THR A 27 -15.48 21.77 -4.41
N GLN A 28 -16.08 22.20 -5.53
CA GLN A 28 -15.61 21.81 -6.86
C GLN A 28 -14.18 22.27 -7.14
N LYS A 29 -13.78 23.42 -6.59
CA LYS A 29 -12.41 23.95 -6.71
C LYS A 29 -11.40 23.04 -6.03
N GLU A 30 -11.72 22.55 -4.83
CA GLU A 30 -10.87 21.58 -4.13
C GLU A 30 -10.80 20.24 -4.87
N ALA A 31 -11.90 19.77 -5.48
CA ALA A 31 -11.88 18.59 -6.33
C ALA A 31 -10.96 18.76 -7.57
N GLN A 32 -10.90 19.96 -8.16
CA GLN A 32 -9.97 20.28 -9.24
C GLN A 32 -8.53 20.29 -8.77
N TYR A 33 -8.25 20.82 -7.57
CA TYR A 33 -6.93 20.79 -6.95
C TYR A 33 -6.45 19.37 -6.66
N ALA A 34 -7.31 18.52 -6.08
CA ALA A 34 -7.01 17.11 -5.91
C ALA A 34 -6.68 16.43 -7.25
N THR A 35 -7.49 16.67 -8.29
CA THR A 35 -7.24 16.12 -9.62
C THR A 35 -5.89 16.58 -10.20
N TYR A 36 -5.52 17.85 -9.99
CA TYR A 36 -4.23 18.38 -10.42
C TYR A 36 -3.07 17.71 -9.67
N ALA A 37 -3.12 17.68 -8.34
CA ALA A 37 -2.09 17.08 -7.50
C ALA A 37 -1.89 15.58 -7.79
N ILE A 38 -2.98 14.84 -8.05
CA ILE A 38 -2.91 13.42 -8.48
C ILE A 38 -2.12 13.26 -9.79
N ARG A 39 -2.47 14.05 -10.80
CA ARG A 39 -1.81 13.98 -12.12
C ARG A 39 -0.35 14.39 -12.02
N LYS A 40 -0.07 15.35 -11.16
CA LYS A 40 1.26 15.90 -10.93
C LYS A 40 2.17 14.87 -10.26
N GLY A 41 1.73 14.19 -9.20
CA GLY A 41 2.49 13.10 -8.58
C GLY A 41 2.81 11.94 -9.52
N ILE A 42 1.85 11.47 -10.32
CA ILE A 42 2.11 10.42 -11.32
C ILE A 42 3.08 10.87 -12.41
N LYS A 43 3.02 12.15 -12.80
CA LYS A 43 3.98 12.72 -13.74
C LYS A 43 5.38 12.78 -13.11
N GLU A 44 5.51 13.23 -11.87
CA GLU A 44 6.78 13.29 -11.13
C GLU A 44 7.44 11.91 -11.04
N ILE A 45 6.71 10.88 -10.58
CA ILE A 45 7.21 9.50 -10.53
C ILE A 45 7.66 9.03 -11.92
N SER A 46 6.85 9.27 -12.94
CA SER A 46 7.15 8.85 -14.32
C SER A 46 8.39 9.56 -14.89
N ASP A 47 8.55 10.84 -14.59
CA ASP A 47 9.65 11.68 -15.05
C ASP A 47 10.94 11.33 -14.30
N TYR A 48 10.87 11.07 -13.00
CA TYR A 48 12.00 10.60 -12.20
C TYR A 48 12.61 9.34 -12.81
N TYR A 49 11.82 8.30 -13.10
CA TYR A 49 12.33 7.07 -13.74
C TYR A 49 12.82 7.25 -15.17
N ARG A 50 12.39 8.31 -15.86
CA ARG A 50 12.91 8.67 -17.19
C ARG A 50 14.27 9.33 -17.05
N ASP A 51 14.40 10.27 -16.12
CA ASP A 51 15.58 11.13 -15.95
C ASP A 51 16.68 10.44 -15.13
N LYS A 52 16.30 9.47 -14.27
CA LYS A 52 17.15 8.62 -13.43
C LYS A 52 16.88 7.14 -13.71
N PRO A 53 17.33 6.59 -14.85
CA PRO A 53 17.03 5.22 -15.24
C PRO A 53 17.53 4.15 -14.25
N ASP A 54 18.61 4.42 -13.51
CA ASP A 54 19.16 3.50 -12.51
C ASP A 54 18.25 3.34 -11.29
N ALA A 55 17.42 4.35 -10.99
CA ALA A 55 16.44 4.28 -9.92
C ALA A 55 15.42 3.16 -10.12
N ILE A 56 15.12 2.78 -11.37
CA ILE A 56 14.21 1.66 -11.68
C ILE A 56 14.74 0.36 -11.06
N PHE A 57 16.05 0.12 -11.17
CA PHE A 57 16.66 -1.11 -10.65
C PHE A 57 16.92 -1.02 -9.15
N SER A 58 17.24 0.16 -8.63
CA SER A 58 17.40 0.39 -7.19
C SER A 58 16.09 0.23 -6.41
N VAL A 59 14.98 0.70 -6.98
CA VAL A 59 13.64 0.59 -6.37
C VAL A 59 13.00 -0.78 -6.65
N GLY A 60 13.41 -1.45 -7.72
CA GLY A 60 12.95 -2.81 -8.02
C GLY A 60 11.46 -2.87 -8.38
N ALA A 61 10.75 -3.85 -7.84
CA ALA A 61 9.33 -4.11 -8.14
C ALA A 61 8.41 -2.92 -7.79
N ASP A 62 8.78 -2.13 -6.78
CA ASP A 62 8.04 -0.94 -6.35
C ASP A 62 7.99 0.16 -7.43
N THR A 63 8.90 0.09 -8.42
CA THR A 63 8.82 0.91 -9.64
C THR A 63 7.52 0.69 -10.40
N VAL A 64 7.06 -0.56 -10.45
CA VAL A 64 5.79 -0.92 -11.07
C VAL A 64 4.65 -0.64 -10.11
N GLU A 65 4.83 -0.99 -8.84
CA GLU A 65 3.81 -0.90 -7.80
C GLU A 65 3.32 0.54 -7.58
N SER A 66 4.26 1.48 -7.45
CA SER A 66 4.03 2.92 -7.29
C SER A 66 3.15 3.57 -8.35
N LEU A 67 3.06 2.95 -9.53
CA LEU A 67 2.14 3.39 -10.58
C LEU A 67 0.88 2.53 -10.64
N ILE A 68 1.00 1.20 -10.58
CA ILE A 68 -0.15 0.33 -10.83
C ILE A 68 -1.20 0.40 -9.72
N GLN A 69 -0.80 0.55 -8.45
CA GLN A 69 -1.73 0.66 -7.33
C GLN A 69 -2.65 1.88 -7.43
N VAL A 70 -2.17 2.96 -8.04
CA VAL A 70 -2.97 4.17 -8.28
C VAL A 70 -4.14 3.87 -9.22
N THR A 71 -4.07 2.79 -9.99
CA THR A 71 -5.15 2.33 -10.88
C THR A 71 -6.09 1.31 -10.23
N TYR A 72 -5.83 0.93 -8.98
CA TYR A 72 -6.72 0.08 -8.21
C TYR A 72 -7.87 0.89 -7.64
N ALA A 73 -9.05 0.28 -7.61
CA ALA A 73 -10.26 0.93 -7.11
C ALA A 73 -10.47 2.33 -7.72
N SER A 74 -10.23 2.50 -9.02
CA SER A 74 -10.29 3.82 -9.69
C SER A 74 -11.13 3.85 -10.97
N ALA A 75 -12.12 2.97 -11.07
CA ALA A 75 -13.00 2.83 -12.24
C ALA A 75 -13.81 4.11 -12.60
N ASN A 76 -13.64 5.20 -11.87
CA ASN A 76 -14.13 6.54 -12.17
C ASN A 76 -13.22 7.35 -13.13
N THR A 77 -11.99 6.91 -13.45
CA THR A 77 -11.09 7.63 -14.39
C THR A 77 -10.38 6.74 -15.44
N PRO A 78 -11.11 6.01 -16.31
CA PRO A 78 -10.53 4.96 -17.17
C PRO A 78 -9.41 5.42 -18.11
N ALA A 79 -9.48 6.64 -18.64
CA ALA A 79 -8.46 7.16 -19.55
C ALA A 79 -7.12 7.43 -18.82
N PHE A 80 -7.19 7.88 -17.57
CA PHE A 80 -6.03 8.06 -16.72
C PHE A 80 -5.42 6.70 -16.37
N ASP A 81 -6.24 5.74 -15.95
CA ASP A 81 -5.80 4.39 -15.59
C ASP A 81 -5.11 3.67 -16.76
N LYS A 82 -5.66 3.81 -17.98
CA LYS A 82 -5.03 3.25 -19.18
C LYS A 82 -3.64 3.84 -19.44
N MET A 83 -3.47 5.13 -19.20
CA MET A 83 -2.19 5.82 -19.37
C MET A 83 -1.16 5.35 -18.33
N VAL A 84 -1.56 5.25 -17.06
CA VAL A 84 -0.71 4.76 -15.97
C VAL A 84 -0.34 3.29 -16.18
N ARG A 85 -1.31 2.40 -16.47
CA ARG A 85 -1.08 0.98 -16.78
C ARG A 85 -0.12 0.76 -17.94
N ARG A 86 -0.15 1.65 -18.95
CA ARG A 86 0.81 1.59 -20.06
C ARG A 86 2.22 1.93 -19.59
N ARG A 87 2.38 2.92 -18.71
CA ARG A 87 3.67 3.29 -18.13
C ARG A 87 4.21 2.18 -17.23
N SER A 88 3.37 1.61 -16.36
CA SER A 88 3.74 0.45 -15.52
C SER A 88 4.27 -0.72 -16.35
N ARG A 89 3.61 -1.07 -17.47
CA ARG A 89 4.08 -2.11 -18.40
C ARG A 89 5.45 -1.82 -19.02
N GLN A 90 5.74 -0.56 -19.34
CA GLN A 90 7.05 -0.18 -19.89
C GLN A 90 8.16 -0.35 -18.85
N LEU A 91 7.91 0.05 -17.60
CA LEU A 91 8.87 -0.10 -16.51
C LEU A 91 9.07 -1.59 -16.16
N LEU A 92 7.98 -2.36 -16.07
CA LEU A 92 8.02 -3.81 -15.89
C LEU A 92 8.86 -4.49 -16.98
N SER A 93 8.69 -4.09 -18.23
CA SER A 93 9.49 -4.64 -19.35
C SER A 93 10.99 -4.43 -19.12
N ARG A 94 11.41 -3.25 -18.66
CA ARG A 94 12.82 -2.95 -18.37
C ARG A 94 13.37 -3.77 -17.21
N LEU A 95 12.57 -3.97 -16.16
CA LEU A 95 12.95 -4.81 -15.02
C LEU A 95 13.13 -6.26 -15.44
N ILE A 96 12.15 -6.83 -16.15
CA ILE A 96 12.22 -8.22 -16.64
C ILE A 96 13.42 -8.41 -17.58
N GLU A 97 13.68 -7.46 -18.48
CA GLU A 97 14.80 -7.51 -19.44
C GLU A 97 16.16 -7.66 -18.75
N ALA A 98 16.36 -7.05 -17.59
CA ALA A 98 17.59 -7.17 -16.81
C ALA A 98 17.84 -8.58 -16.23
N HIS A 99 16.79 -9.39 -16.07
CA HIS A 99 16.89 -10.77 -15.59
C HIS A 99 16.98 -11.79 -16.73
N ILE A 100 16.16 -11.63 -17.78
CA ILE A 100 16.12 -12.61 -18.88
C ILE A 100 17.38 -12.60 -19.75
N GLY A 101 18.15 -11.50 -19.74
CA GLY A 101 19.43 -11.40 -20.44
C GLY A 101 20.56 -12.21 -19.79
N LYS A 102 20.38 -12.70 -18.55
CA LYS A 102 21.41 -13.47 -17.81
C LYS A 102 21.30 -14.97 -18.11
N PRO A 103 22.39 -15.76 -18.05
CA PRO A 103 22.31 -17.21 -18.19
C PRO A 103 21.35 -17.84 -17.18
N ALA A 104 20.54 -18.82 -17.58
CA ALA A 104 19.60 -19.47 -16.65
C ALA A 104 20.31 -20.17 -15.48
N ALA A 105 21.53 -20.68 -15.70
CA ALA A 105 22.36 -21.30 -14.67
C ALA A 105 22.88 -20.33 -13.59
N SER A 106 22.69 -19.01 -13.75
CA SER A 106 23.07 -18.01 -12.75
C SER A 106 21.95 -17.65 -11.79
N VAL A 107 20.77 -18.28 -11.91
CA VAL A 107 19.64 -18.02 -11.02
C VAL A 107 19.90 -18.74 -9.70
N ILE A 108 19.85 -17.99 -8.59
CA ILE A 108 20.09 -18.48 -7.22
C ILE A 108 18.91 -18.14 -6.31
N CYS A 109 18.90 -18.71 -5.10
CA CYS A 109 17.84 -18.50 -4.13
C CYS A 109 17.56 -17.01 -3.85
N GLU A 110 18.61 -16.19 -3.67
CA GLU A 110 18.50 -14.75 -3.40
C GLU A 110 17.75 -13.98 -4.49
N ASP A 111 17.69 -14.49 -5.73
CA ASP A 111 16.91 -13.87 -6.80
C ASP A 111 15.39 -13.96 -6.56
N PHE A 112 14.91 -14.90 -5.73
CA PHE A 112 13.48 -15.18 -5.56
C PHE A 112 12.69 -13.96 -5.09
N VAL A 113 13.21 -13.22 -4.09
CA VAL A 113 12.62 -11.99 -3.55
C VAL A 113 12.32 -10.97 -4.65
N ASN A 114 13.23 -10.84 -5.61
CA ASN A 114 13.09 -9.89 -6.71
C ASN A 114 12.26 -10.45 -7.88
N LEU A 115 12.33 -11.76 -8.14
CA LEU A 115 11.68 -12.38 -9.28
C LEU A 115 10.18 -12.65 -9.06
N LEU A 116 9.75 -12.96 -7.83
CA LEU A 116 8.35 -13.27 -7.55
C LEU A 116 7.40 -12.10 -7.87
N PRO A 117 7.62 -10.86 -7.38
CA PRO A 117 6.76 -9.73 -7.72
C PRO A 117 6.75 -9.44 -9.22
N LEU A 118 7.89 -9.57 -9.91
CA LEU A 118 7.98 -9.37 -11.36
C LEU A 118 7.18 -10.40 -12.14
N ALA A 119 7.18 -11.66 -11.73
CA ALA A 119 6.34 -12.69 -12.35
C ALA A 119 4.85 -12.40 -12.16
N ILE A 120 4.42 -12.03 -10.94
CA ILE A 120 3.05 -11.61 -10.65
C ILE A 120 2.62 -10.41 -11.51
N PHE A 121 3.46 -9.38 -11.60
CA PHE A 121 3.19 -8.24 -12.47
C PHE A 121 3.19 -8.60 -13.95
N ALA A 122 4.04 -9.54 -14.40
CA ALA A 122 4.05 -10.01 -15.77
C ALA A 122 2.74 -10.70 -16.15
N HIS A 123 2.21 -11.57 -15.28
CA HIS A 123 0.91 -12.21 -15.51
C HIS A 123 -0.26 -11.22 -15.49
N SER A 124 -0.23 -10.22 -14.61
CA SER A 124 -1.33 -9.24 -14.50
C SER A 124 -1.32 -8.12 -15.53
N LEU A 125 -0.14 -7.74 -16.05
CA LEU A 125 0.02 -6.55 -16.90
C LEU A 125 0.46 -6.84 -18.33
N ALA A 126 1.14 -7.95 -18.60
CA ALA A 126 1.61 -8.24 -19.96
C ALA A 126 0.43 -8.66 -20.88
N PRO A 127 0.56 -8.48 -22.20
CA PRO A 127 -0.37 -9.08 -23.15
C PRO A 127 -0.41 -10.61 -23.00
N GLU A 128 -1.54 -11.21 -23.37
CA GLU A 128 -1.64 -12.68 -23.47
C GLU A 128 -0.50 -13.23 -24.35
N GLN A 129 0.12 -14.33 -23.91
CA GLN A 129 1.22 -15.01 -24.60
C GLN A 129 2.53 -14.22 -24.72
N ASP A 130 2.76 -13.19 -23.90
CA ASP A 130 4.07 -12.55 -23.82
C ASP A 130 5.14 -13.56 -23.36
N ARG A 131 6.12 -13.84 -24.23
CA ARG A 131 7.20 -14.80 -23.96
C ARG A 131 8.02 -14.43 -22.72
N ARG A 132 8.08 -13.14 -22.38
CA ARG A 132 8.81 -12.64 -21.21
C ARG A 132 8.13 -13.08 -19.92
N THR A 133 6.81 -13.21 -19.90
CA THR A 133 6.05 -13.73 -18.75
C THR A 133 6.42 -15.18 -18.46
N ALA A 134 6.51 -16.02 -19.49
CA ALA A 134 6.93 -17.42 -19.34
C ALA A 134 8.39 -17.53 -18.85
N GLU A 135 9.29 -16.71 -19.40
CA GLU A 135 10.72 -16.74 -19.02
C GLU A 135 10.94 -16.24 -17.59
N ILE A 136 10.29 -15.13 -17.17
CA ILE A 136 10.44 -14.65 -15.79
C ILE A 136 9.83 -15.64 -14.80
N THR A 137 8.66 -16.23 -15.11
CA THR A 137 8.03 -17.26 -14.27
C THR A 137 8.93 -18.48 -14.10
N LYS A 138 9.53 -18.96 -15.19
CA LYS A 138 10.49 -20.07 -15.14
C LYS A 138 11.67 -19.77 -14.22
N ARG A 139 12.21 -18.55 -14.26
CA ARG A 139 13.31 -18.11 -13.39
C ARG A 139 12.87 -18.02 -11.93
N THR A 140 11.68 -17.49 -11.66
CA THR A 140 11.10 -17.48 -10.32
C THR A 140 11.01 -18.90 -9.74
N ASN A 141 10.51 -19.87 -10.52
CA ASN A 141 10.43 -21.27 -10.09
C ASN A 141 11.82 -21.90 -9.91
N MET A 142 12.82 -21.51 -10.72
CA MET A 142 14.21 -21.96 -10.54
C MET A 142 14.82 -21.40 -9.25
N ALA A 143 14.66 -20.11 -8.97
CA ALA A 143 15.14 -19.47 -7.75
C ALA A 143 14.51 -20.12 -6.51
N TYR A 144 13.18 -20.32 -6.53
CA TYR A 144 12.49 -21.00 -5.44
C TYR A 144 13.01 -22.43 -5.20
N ARG A 145 13.24 -23.20 -6.27
CA ARG A 145 13.83 -24.54 -6.15
C ARG A 145 15.24 -24.53 -5.57
N ASP A 146 16.04 -23.51 -5.89
CA ASP A 146 17.39 -23.33 -5.33
C ASP A 146 17.35 -23.06 -3.82
N CYS A 147 16.34 -22.31 -3.34
CA CYS A 147 16.12 -22.11 -1.90
C CYS A 147 15.80 -23.41 -1.15
N GLY A 148 15.13 -24.37 -1.81
CA GLY A 148 14.76 -25.66 -1.24
C GLY A 148 13.64 -25.64 -0.19
N SER A 149 13.31 -24.48 0.39
CA SER A 149 12.20 -24.31 1.32
C SER A 149 11.66 -22.88 1.34
N LEU A 150 10.45 -22.69 1.86
CA LEU A 150 9.87 -21.36 2.05
C LEU A 150 10.64 -20.51 3.06
N LEU A 151 11.18 -21.13 4.11
CA LEU A 151 12.00 -20.45 5.12
C LEU A 151 13.23 -19.83 4.48
N GLU A 152 14.00 -20.59 3.70
CA GLU A 152 15.18 -20.08 3.00
C GLU A 152 14.82 -19.08 1.89
N ALA A 153 13.64 -19.22 1.27
CA ALA A 153 13.20 -18.30 0.22
C ALA A 153 12.75 -16.93 0.74
N THR A 154 12.35 -16.87 2.01
CA THR A 154 11.76 -15.66 2.62
C THR A 154 12.59 -15.08 3.74
N ASP A 155 13.49 -15.87 4.33
CA ASP A 155 14.13 -15.65 5.63
C ASP A 155 13.16 -15.56 6.83
N TYR A 156 11.88 -15.93 6.65
CA TYR A 156 10.85 -15.84 7.71
C TYR A 156 10.18 -17.16 8.01
N ASP A 157 10.29 -17.57 9.27
CA ASP A 157 9.46 -18.61 9.86
C ASP A 157 8.16 -17.97 10.37
N LEU A 158 7.08 -18.11 9.58
CA LEU A 158 5.76 -17.60 9.93
C LEU A 158 5.33 -18.13 11.30
N ASP A 159 5.45 -19.43 11.52
CA ASP A 159 4.94 -20.11 12.70
C ASP A 159 5.66 -19.66 13.97
N LYS A 160 6.98 -19.45 13.89
CA LYS A 160 7.79 -18.88 14.97
C LYS A 160 7.39 -17.43 15.24
N THR A 161 7.24 -16.62 14.19
CA THR A 161 6.91 -15.20 14.31
C THR A 161 5.55 -14.99 14.96
N LEU A 162 4.52 -15.72 14.53
CA LEU A 162 3.15 -15.59 15.08
C LEU A 162 3.00 -16.14 16.50
N LYS A 163 3.93 -16.96 16.99
CA LYS A 163 3.95 -17.51 18.35
C LYS A 163 4.78 -16.66 19.32
N ASP A 164 5.56 -15.71 18.83
CA ASP A 164 6.36 -14.85 19.68
C ASP A 164 5.47 -13.82 20.43
N PRO A 165 5.37 -13.89 21.77
CA PRO A 165 4.58 -12.93 22.53
C PRO A 165 5.16 -11.50 22.52
N ALA A 166 6.40 -11.32 22.07
CA ALA A 166 7.11 -10.06 21.98
C ALA A 166 7.33 -9.59 20.53
N VAL A 167 6.64 -10.19 19.55
CA VAL A 167 6.76 -9.83 18.13
C VAL A 167 6.53 -8.33 17.94
N LEU A 168 7.44 -7.68 17.22
CA LEU A 168 7.38 -6.25 16.97
C LEU A 168 6.56 -5.96 15.70
N PRO A 169 5.95 -4.78 15.57
CA PRO A 169 5.24 -4.39 14.35
C PRO A 169 6.12 -4.50 13.09
N ALA A 170 7.40 -4.17 13.18
CA ALA A 170 8.35 -4.28 12.07
C ALA A 170 8.52 -5.73 11.57
N ASP A 171 8.50 -6.72 12.46
CA ASP A 171 8.56 -8.14 12.05
C ASP A 171 7.27 -8.55 11.33
N LEU A 172 6.12 -8.04 11.79
CA LEU A 172 4.82 -8.27 11.16
C LEU A 172 4.72 -7.61 9.78
N MET A 173 5.43 -6.51 9.53
CA MET A 173 5.51 -5.87 8.22
C MET A 173 6.20 -6.77 7.18
N ASN A 174 7.24 -7.50 7.56
CA ASN A 174 7.88 -8.45 6.66
C ASN A 174 6.96 -9.65 6.34
N VAL A 175 6.26 -10.16 7.35
CA VAL A 175 5.23 -11.21 7.16
C VAL A 175 4.12 -10.72 6.24
N TYR A 176 3.70 -9.47 6.38
CA TYR A 176 2.70 -8.83 5.53
C TYR A 176 3.12 -8.80 4.05
N ILE A 177 4.35 -8.42 3.73
CA ILE A 177 4.86 -8.37 2.35
C ILE A 177 4.74 -9.76 1.69
N TRP A 178 5.18 -10.80 2.40
CA TRP A 178 5.07 -12.17 1.89
C TRP A 178 3.62 -12.64 1.78
N ALA A 179 2.77 -12.28 2.74
CA ALA A 179 1.35 -12.58 2.68
C ALA A 179 0.67 -11.97 1.44
N LEU A 180 1.06 -10.75 1.03
CA LEU A 180 0.56 -10.15 -0.22
C LEU A 180 1.02 -10.93 -1.45
N TRP A 181 2.33 -11.18 -1.57
CA TRP A 181 2.87 -11.83 -2.76
C TRP A 181 2.36 -13.25 -2.93
N PHE A 182 2.27 -14.02 -1.85
CA PHE A 182 1.72 -15.38 -1.92
C PHE A 182 0.23 -15.39 -2.24
N ASN A 183 -0.55 -14.46 -1.69
CA ASN A 183 -1.97 -14.36 -2.00
C ASN A 183 -2.20 -13.99 -3.48
N GLU A 184 -1.46 -13.02 -4.02
CA GLU A 184 -1.50 -12.68 -5.46
C GLU A 184 -1.02 -13.84 -6.34
N ALA A 185 0.05 -14.54 -5.96
CA ALA A 185 0.59 -15.68 -6.70
C ALA A 185 -0.42 -16.83 -6.85
N THR A 186 -1.39 -16.98 -5.93
CA THR A 186 -2.44 -18.01 -6.06
C THR A 186 -3.31 -17.88 -7.31
N LEU A 187 -3.33 -16.70 -7.95
CA LEU A 187 -4.02 -16.46 -9.23
C LEU A 187 -3.30 -17.09 -10.43
N TYR A 188 -2.03 -17.47 -10.28
CA TYR A 188 -1.15 -17.84 -11.38
C TYR A 188 -0.55 -19.23 -11.14
N PRO A 189 -1.24 -20.31 -11.55
CA PRO A 189 -0.79 -21.69 -11.31
C PRO A 189 0.59 -22.05 -11.87
N ASP A 190 1.09 -21.27 -12.84
CA ASP A 190 2.43 -21.45 -13.42
C ASP A 190 3.55 -21.01 -12.46
N ILE A 191 3.24 -20.22 -11.42
CA ILE A 191 4.17 -19.89 -10.34
C ILE A 191 4.14 -21.03 -9.32
N GLU A 192 5.20 -21.84 -9.34
CA GLU A 192 5.30 -23.10 -8.57
C GLU A 192 5.70 -22.81 -7.12
N LEU A 193 4.72 -22.61 -6.24
CA LEU A 193 4.90 -22.45 -4.79
C LEU A 193 4.33 -23.64 -4.01
N PRO A 194 4.85 -23.95 -2.82
CA PRO A 194 4.34 -25.05 -2.01
C PRO A 194 2.94 -24.72 -1.50
N ASP A 195 2.16 -25.76 -1.19
CA ASP A 195 0.75 -25.62 -0.77
C ASP A 195 0.57 -24.74 0.47
N GLU A 196 1.57 -24.68 1.35
CA GLU A 196 1.57 -23.84 2.55
C GLU A 196 1.43 -22.33 2.23
N THR A 197 1.89 -21.87 1.06
CA THR A 197 1.74 -20.46 0.65
C THR A 197 0.27 -20.07 0.44
N LYS A 198 -0.60 -21.03 0.08
CA LYS A 198 -2.04 -20.80 -0.14
C LYS A 198 -2.79 -20.41 1.13
N ALA A 199 -2.31 -20.87 2.30
CA ALA A 199 -2.90 -20.57 3.61
C ALA A 199 -2.14 -19.46 4.36
N TYR A 200 -1.05 -18.93 3.80
CA TYR A 200 -0.17 -17.98 4.48
C TYR A 200 -0.91 -16.70 4.90
N ALA A 201 -1.59 -16.06 3.95
CA ALA A 201 -2.34 -14.82 4.19
C ALA A 201 -3.50 -15.00 5.18
N SER A 202 -4.26 -16.09 5.07
CA SER A 202 -5.38 -16.36 5.99
C SER A 202 -4.91 -16.71 7.40
N THR A 203 -3.78 -17.41 7.54
CA THR A 203 -3.14 -17.70 8.84
C THR A 203 -2.64 -16.42 9.49
N PHE A 204 -1.99 -15.54 8.72
CA PHE A 204 -1.54 -14.24 9.23
C PHE A 204 -2.71 -13.34 9.64
N TRP A 205 -3.78 -13.32 8.85
CA TRP A 205 -5.02 -12.62 9.21
C TRP A 205 -5.62 -13.10 10.54
N ASP A 206 -5.66 -14.41 10.77
CA ASP A 206 -6.16 -14.99 12.03
C ASP A 206 -5.31 -14.56 13.25
N PHE A 207 -4.04 -14.26 13.05
CA PHE A 207 -3.19 -13.62 14.06
C PHE A 207 -3.55 -12.13 14.23
N LEU A 208 -3.57 -11.35 13.14
CA LEU A 208 -3.81 -9.90 13.17
C LEU A 208 -5.16 -9.51 13.78
N ARG A 209 -6.18 -10.35 13.63
CA ARG A 209 -7.49 -10.16 14.30
C ARG A 209 -7.42 -10.15 15.82
N ARG A 210 -6.41 -10.79 16.39
CA ARG A 210 -6.17 -10.89 17.85
C ARG A 210 -5.00 -10.02 18.30
N TYR A 211 -4.16 -9.56 17.39
CA TYR A 211 -3.03 -8.69 17.68
C TYR A 211 -3.50 -7.36 18.30
N PRO A 212 -2.96 -6.93 19.45
CA PRO A 212 -3.41 -5.73 20.14
C PRO A 212 -2.89 -4.46 19.46
N LEU A 213 -3.67 -3.92 18.51
CA LEU A 213 -3.44 -2.59 17.93
C LEU A 213 -3.71 -1.49 18.98
N LYS A 214 -2.66 -1.13 19.72
CA LYS A 214 -2.69 -0.06 20.74
C LYS A 214 -2.71 1.31 20.09
N GLY A 215 -3.61 2.19 20.53
CA GLY A 215 -3.75 3.55 19.98
C GLY A 215 -2.84 4.55 20.68
N ALA A 216 -2.81 5.80 20.21
CA ALA A 216 -1.96 6.85 20.74
C ALA A 216 -2.12 7.07 22.25
N SER A 217 -3.33 6.88 22.79
CA SER A 217 -3.61 7.01 24.22
C SER A 217 -2.93 5.97 25.10
N ASP A 218 -2.48 4.86 24.53
CA ASP A 218 -1.78 3.78 25.24
C ASP A 218 -0.27 4.03 25.35
N PHE A 219 0.24 5.12 24.78
CA PHE A 219 1.66 5.49 24.75
C PHE A 219 1.89 6.82 25.47
N GLU A 220 2.90 6.88 26.35
CA GLU A 220 3.19 8.07 27.16
C GLU A 220 3.59 9.29 26.29
N ALA A 221 4.41 9.07 25.26
CA ALA A 221 4.77 10.10 24.29
C ALA A 221 3.67 10.34 23.22
N GLY A 222 2.57 9.59 23.29
CA GLY A 222 1.41 9.72 22.41
C GLY A 222 1.79 9.64 20.94
N ARG A 223 1.43 10.68 20.18
CA ARG A 223 1.74 10.80 18.75
C ARG A 223 3.23 10.84 18.41
N HIS A 224 4.10 11.18 19.36
CA HIS A 224 5.55 11.23 19.13
C HIS A 224 6.25 9.93 19.57
N ASP A 225 5.51 8.92 20.02
CA ASP A 225 6.07 7.62 20.38
C ASP A 225 6.34 6.78 19.13
N GLU A 226 7.59 6.42 18.87
CA GLU A 226 7.97 5.57 17.72
C GLU A 226 7.21 4.23 17.71
N ARG A 227 6.86 3.69 18.88
CA ARG A 227 6.08 2.43 18.97
C ARG A 227 4.63 2.65 18.59
N PHE A 228 4.07 3.84 18.84
CA PHE A 228 2.77 4.21 18.32
C PHE A 228 2.82 4.33 16.79
N ILE A 229 3.82 5.03 16.25
CA ILE A 229 3.98 5.22 14.80
C ILE A 229 4.08 3.85 14.09
N ALA A 230 4.92 2.95 14.59
CA ALA A 230 5.04 1.59 14.04
C ALA A 230 3.73 0.77 14.12
N ASN A 231 2.95 0.91 15.21
CA ASN A 231 1.63 0.27 15.32
C ASN A 231 0.58 0.92 14.40
N ALA A 232 0.63 2.24 14.25
CA ALA A 232 -0.23 2.97 13.33
C ALA A 232 0.06 2.55 11.89
N ASP A 233 1.33 2.39 11.54
CA ASP A 233 1.74 1.93 10.21
C ASP A 233 1.27 0.52 9.89
N LEU A 234 1.29 -0.41 10.85
CA LEU A 234 0.73 -1.75 10.63
C LEU A 234 -0.76 -1.72 10.25
N ALA A 235 -1.56 -0.77 10.75
CA ALA A 235 -3.02 -0.80 10.59
C ALA A 235 -3.53 -0.67 9.13
N PRO A 236 -3.05 0.28 8.31
CA PRO A 236 -3.33 0.30 6.87
C PRO A 236 -2.86 -0.96 6.15
N HIS A 237 -1.73 -1.54 6.54
CA HIS A 237 -1.21 -2.76 5.93
C HIS A 237 -2.09 -3.99 6.25
N VAL A 238 -2.70 -4.05 7.44
CA VAL A 238 -3.75 -5.02 7.74
C VAL A 238 -4.94 -4.86 6.77
N VAL A 239 -5.32 -3.62 6.44
CA VAL A 239 -6.38 -3.36 5.45
C VAL A 239 -5.95 -3.80 4.05
N HIS A 240 -4.70 -3.56 3.65
CA HIS A 240 -4.17 -4.01 2.36
C HIS A 240 -4.31 -5.52 2.19
N LEU A 241 -4.02 -6.30 3.23
CA LEU A 241 -4.15 -7.76 3.20
C LEU A 241 -5.58 -8.22 2.85
N ILE A 242 -6.59 -7.62 3.47
CA ILE A 242 -8.00 -7.99 3.30
C ILE A 242 -8.71 -7.25 2.15
N THR A 243 -7.99 -6.41 1.41
CA THR A 243 -8.51 -5.64 0.27
C THR A 243 -7.73 -5.87 -1.02
N GLY A 244 -6.66 -6.68 -1.01
CA GLY A 244 -5.77 -6.82 -2.16
C GLY A 244 -5.12 -5.48 -2.51
N THR A 245 -4.54 -4.83 -1.49
CA THR A 245 -3.91 -3.50 -1.56
C THR A 245 -4.87 -2.43 -2.06
N ASN A 246 -5.99 -2.28 -1.34
CA ASN A 246 -7.07 -1.33 -1.60
C ASN A 246 -7.80 -1.53 -2.95
N ARG A 247 -7.63 -2.67 -3.62
CA ARG A 247 -8.33 -3.01 -4.88
C ARG A 247 -9.80 -3.37 -4.66
N TYR A 248 -10.11 -4.09 -3.59
CA TYR A 248 -11.42 -4.67 -3.28
C TYR A 248 -12.03 -4.07 -2.00
N PRO A 249 -13.37 -4.02 -1.87
CA PRO A 249 -14.03 -3.36 -0.75
C PRO A 249 -13.73 -4.03 0.59
N ILE A 250 -13.70 -3.21 1.64
CA ILE A 250 -13.73 -3.63 3.04
C ILE A 250 -15.05 -3.18 3.68
N ARG A 251 -15.58 -4.00 4.60
CA ARG A 251 -16.76 -3.66 5.37
C ARG A 251 -16.39 -3.50 6.84
N ILE A 252 -17.16 -2.69 7.57
CA ILE A 252 -16.95 -2.52 9.01
C ILE A 252 -17.07 -3.87 9.73
N GLU A 253 -17.91 -4.77 9.23
CA GLU A 253 -18.12 -6.10 9.82
C GLU A 253 -16.94 -7.06 9.62
N ASP A 254 -16.02 -6.78 8.70
CA ASP A 254 -14.82 -7.62 8.49
C ASP A 254 -13.86 -7.54 9.68
N ASP A 255 -13.60 -6.32 10.17
CA ASP A 255 -12.95 -6.06 11.46
C ASP A 255 -13.40 -4.69 12.01
N PRO A 256 -14.41 -4.67 12.91
CA PRO A 256 -14.91 -3.43 13.50
C PRO A 256 -13.86 -2.69 14.34
N ARG A 257 -12.89 -3.42 14.90
CA ARG A 257 -11.82 -2.84 15.73
C ARG A 257 -10.82 -2.11 14.84
N LEU A 258 -10.48 -2.65 13.68
CA LEU A 258 -9.62 -1.98 12.71
C LEU A 258 -10.23 -0.68 12.20
N TYR A 259 -11.54 -0.67 11.89
CA TYR A 259 -12.24 0.56 11.52
C TYR A 259 -12.20 1.60 12.66
N ARG A 260 -12.50 1.20 13.90
CA ARG A 260 -12.39 2.09 15.07
C ARG A 260 -10.98 2.63 15.27
N TYR A 261 -9.97 1.79 15.12
CA TYR A 261 -8.57 2.19 15.26
C TYR A 261 -8.21 3.35 14.32
N HIS A 262 -8.56 3.23 13.03
CA HIS A 262 -8.32 4.30 12.05
C HIS A 262 -9.07 5.59 12.42
N ARG A 263 -10.30 5.47 12.90
CA ARG A 263 -11.13 6.62 13.29
C ARG A 263 -10.61 7.35 14.53
N GLU A 264 -10.22 6.59 15.56
CA GLU A 264 -9.75 7.10 16.86
C GLU A 264 -8.37 7.74 16.73
N ASN A 265 -7.49 7.15 15.92
CA ASN A 265 -6.11 7.61 15.80
C ASN A 265 -5.88 8.59 14.63
N PHE A 266 -6.90 8.87 13.81
CA PHE A 266 -6.79 9.71 12.61
C PHE A 266 -6.05 11.04 12.84
N TYR A 267 -6.46 11.79 13.86
CA TYR A 267 -5.86 13.09 14.15
C TYR A 267 -4.53 12.97 14.90
N ALA A 268 -4.31 11.90 15.67
CA ALA A 268 -3.01 11.64 16.27
C ALA A 268 -1.98 11.38 15.18
N VAL A 269 -2.32 10.55 14.19
CA VAL A 269 -1.50 10.28 13.00
C VAL A 269 -1.28 11.54 12.17
N MET A 270 -2.31 12.36 11.93
CA MET A 270 -2.14 13.65 11.25
C MET A 270 -1.07 14.55 11.92
N GLN A 271 -0.96 14.50 13.25
CA GLN A 271 0.02 15.30 14.00
C GLN A 271 1.42 14.66 14.09
N THR A 272 1.60 13.42 13.63
CA THR A 272 2.93 12.82 13.48
C THR A 272 3.71 13.48 12.35
N GLU A 273 3.00 14.08 11.38
CA GLU A 273 3.55 14.68 10.17
C GLU A 273 4.28 13.67 9.24
N GLU A 274 4.15 12.37 9.53
CA GLU A 274 4.51 11.25 8.67
C GLU A 274 3.55 11.19 7.46
N LEU A 275 3.99 11.75 6.32
CA LEU A 275 3.13 11.97 5.14
C LEU A 275 2.51 10.67 4.61
N ASP A 276 3.33 9.64 4.44
CA ASP A 276 2.94 8.35 3.87
C ASP A 276 1.99 7.58 4.79
N LEU A 277 2.28 7.54 6.09
CA LEU A 277 1.42 6.98 7.11
C LEU A 277 0.06 7.69 7.14
N PHE A 278 0.06 9.03 7.18
CA PHE A 278 -1.19 9.78 7.22
C PHE A 278 -1.99 9.62 5.92
N ALA A 279 -1.34 9.63 4.76
CA ALA A 279 -1.99 9.39 3.48
C ALA A 279 -2.65 8.00 3.44
N SER A 280 -1.99 6.98 4.00
CA SER A 280 -2.51 5.61 4.10
C SER A 280 -3.74 5.51 5.01
N PHE A 281 -3.83 6.32 6.07
CA PHE A 281 -5.05 6.45 6.89
C PHE A 281 -6.22 7.04 6.10
N VAL A 282 -5.97 8.12 5.34
CA VAL A 282 -7.01 8.73 4.49
C VAL A 282 -7.47 7.73 3.44
N ASP A 283 -6.54 7.05 2.77
CA ASP A 283 -6.85 6.05 1.75
C ASP A 283 -7.67 4.89 2.30
N THR A 284 -7.29 4.38 3.48
CA THR A 284 -8.01 3.31 4.17
C THR A 284 -9.47 3.70 4.45
N LEU A 285 -9.72 4.91 4.97
CA LEU A 285 -11.10 5.36 5.21
C LEU A 285 -11.90 5.46 3.92
N ARG A 286 -11.28 5.85 2.80
CA ARG A 286 -11.94 5.84 1.49
C ARG A 286 -12.35 4.44 1.04
N GLN A 287 -11.61 3.41 1.45
CA GLN A 287 -11.96 2.02 1.16
C GLN A 287 -13.26 1.58 1.85
N TYR A 288 -13.61 2.18 2.98
CA TYR A 288 -14.92 2.04 3.65
C TYR A 288 -16.03 2.88 3.00
N GLY A 289 -15.78 3.55 1.88
CA GLY A 289 -16.74 4.41 1.17
C GLY A 289 -16.83 5.84 1.70
N CYS A 290 -15.88 6.27 2.53
CA CYS A 290 -15.80 7.63 3.01
C CYS A 290 -15.22 8.56 1.92
N THR A 291 -15.77 9.77 1.83
CA THR A 291 -15.38 10.80 0.87
C THR A 291 -15.36 12.16 1.55
N GLU A 292 -14.76 13.13 0.91
CA GLU A 292 -14.71 14.52 1.37
C GLU A 292 -16.10 15.16 1.49
N THR A 293 -17.11 14.59 0.82
CA THR A 293 -18.49 15.09 0.85
C THR A 293 -19.34 14.43 1.93
N ASN A 294 -19.02 13.20 2.34
CA ASN A 294 -19.82 12.45 3.32
C ASN A 294 -19.11 12.21 4.66
N ASP A 295 -17.81 12.52 4.76
CA ASP A 295 -16.98 12.23 5.92
C ASP A 295 -16.03 13.38 6.26
N VAL A 296 -16.12 13.85 7.50
CA VAL A 296 -15.33 15.00 7.96
C VAL A 296 -13.84 14.69 8.12
N GLN A 297 -13.46 13.48 8.53
CA GLN A 297 -12.04 13.11 8.70
C GLN A 297 -11.39 12.97 7.33
N VAL A 298 -12.02 12.30 6.37
CA VAL A 298 -11.50 12.22 4.99
C VAL A 298 -11.39 13.62 4.35
N ARG A 299 -12.38 14.50 4.57
CA ARG A 299 -12.29 15.89 4.10
C ARG A 299 -11.11 16.63 4.72
N ASP A 300 -10.94 16.53 6.03
CA ASP A 300 -9.87 17.20 6.77
C ASP A 300 -8.49 16.67 6.36
N GLY A 301 -8.34 15.35 6.20
CA GLY A 301 -7.10 14.75 5.73
C GLY A 301 -6.77 15.07 4.29
N THR A 302 -7.76 15.08 3.40
CA THR A 302 -7.53 15.48 2.00
C THR A 302 -7.08 16.94 1.91
N ARG A 303 -7.68 17.83 2.71
CA ARG A 303 -7.22 19.24 2.80
C ARG A 303 -5.81 19.35 3.34
N PHE A 304 -5.47 18.57 4.37
CA PHE A 304 -4.12 18.53 4.91
C PHE A 304 -3.11 18.10 3.84
N LEU A 305 -3.35 16.99 3.14
CA LEU A 305 -2.46 16.51 2.08
C LEU A 305 -2.31 17.53 0.94
N LEU A 306 -3.40 18.19 0.53
CA LEU A 306 -3.32 19.26 -0.48
C LEU A 306 -2.58 20.49 0.03
N GLN A 307 -2.69 20.81 1.32
CA GLN A 307 -1.92 21.89 1.92
C GLN A 307 -0.42 21.57 1.87
N VAL A 308 -0.02 20.35 2.27
CA VAL A 308 1.37 19.87 2.16
C VAL A 308 1.90 20.02 0.72
N PHE A 309 1.12 19.58 -0.27
CA PHE A 309 1.47 19.73 -1.69
C PHE A 309 1.71 21.19 -2.11
N TYR A 310 0.84 22.11 -1.69
CA TYR A 310 0.97 23.52 -2.07
C TYR A 310 2.07 24.25 -1.30
N ASP A 311 2.31 23.88 -0.04
CA ASP A 311 3.42 24.40 0.75
C ASP A 311 4.77 23.94 0.17
N GLY A 312 4.82 22.73 -0.40
CA GLY A 312 5.93 22.22 -1.22
C GLY A 312 5.97 22.79 -2.65
N GLY A 313 5.35 23.93 -2.94
CA GLY A 313 5.41 24.58 -4.25
C GLY A 313 4.64 23.86 -5.38
N GLY A 314 3.83 22.86 -5.05
CA GLY A 314 3.09 22.05 -6.03
C GLY A 314 3.91 20.89 -6.61
N GLU A 315 4.91 20.41 -5.87
CA GLU A 315 5.67 19.20 -6.16
C GLU A 315 5.58 18.27 -4.94
N TRP A 316 5.31 16.98 -5.15
CA TRP A 316 5.30 16.01 -4.04
C TRP A 316 6.70 15.53 -3.71
N MET A 317 7.58 15.39 -4.71
CA MET A 317 8.97 14.98 -4.53
C MET A 317 9.84 16.01 -3.79
N ASP A 318 9.33 17.23 -3.56
CA ASP A 318 9.99 18.26 -2.76
C ASP A 318 9.71 18.10 -1.25
N PHE A 319 8.76 17.23 -0.87
CA PHE A 319 8.48 16.95 0.53
C PHE A 319 9.66 16.22 1.20
N ARG A 320 10.01 16.64 2.41
CA ARG A 320 10.99 15.99 3.27
C ARG A 320 10.40 15.83 4.66
N GLN A 321 10.61 14.68 5.27
CA GLN A 321 10.30 14.49 6.68
C GLN A 321 11.27 15.30 7.57
N ASP A 322 10.88 15.51 8.83
CA ASP A 322 11.72 16.21 9.80
C ASP A 322 13.09 15.53 9.95
N GLY A 323 14.15 16.28 9.66
CA GLY A 323 15.54 15.78 9.71
C GLY A 323 16.02 15.12 8.41
N GLU A 324 15.14 14.92 7.42
CA GLU A 324 15.51 14.45 6.09
C GLU A 324 16.05 15.61 5.23
N THR A 325 17.01 15.29 4.37
CA THR A 325 17.64 16.21 3.42
C THR A 325 17.64 15.61 2.01
N ASP A 326 17.84 16.43 0.99
CA ASP A 326 17.96 15.97 -0.40
C ASP A 326 19.10 14.96 -0.61
N ASP A 327 20.15 15.03 0.22
CA ASP A 327 21.30 14.13 0.14
C ASP A 327 21.07 12.81 0.92
N SER A 328 20.10 12.78 1.84
CA SER A 328 19.81 11.60 2.68
C SER A 328 18.66 10.75 2.16
N ILE A 329 17.76 11.33 1.35
CA ILE A 329 16.63 10.61 0.79
C ILE A 329 17.08 9.72 -0.37
N ASP A 330 16.71 8.45 -0.34
CA ASP A 330 17.01 7.51 -1.42
C ASP A 330 15.95 7.54 -2.54
N ALA A 331 16.17 6.73 -3.58
CA ALA A 331 15.26 6.66 -4.71
C ALA A 331 13.87 6.12 -4.34
N TYR A 332 13.78 5.27 -3.31
CA TYR A 332 12.51 4.73 -2.83
C TYR A 332 11.72 5.84 -2.13
N GLY A 333 12.32 6.52 -1.16
CA GLY A 333 11.69 7.63 -0.43
C GLY A 333 11.17 8.73 -1.37
N LEU A 334 11.98 9.14 -2.35
CA LEU A 334 11.57 10.13 -3.36
C LEU A 334 10.32 9.72 -4.15
N VAL A 335 10.14 8.42 -4.42
CA VAL A 335 8.96 7.91 -5.14
C VAL A 335 7.81 7.60 -4.17
N HIS A 336 8.11 7.20 -2.94
CA HIS A 336 7.13 6.73 -1.97
C HIS A 336 6.20 7.86 -1.51
N TYR A 337 6.73 9.08 -1.28
CA TYR A 337 5.91 10.23 -0.92
C TYR A 337 4.85 10.59 -1.97
N PRO A 338 5.17 10.84 -3.26
CA PRO A 338 4.15 11.09 -4.28
C PRO A 338 3.21 9.89 -4.45
N TRP A 339 3.70 8.66 -4.34
CA TRP A 339 2.88 7.47 -4.48
C TRP A 339 1.78 7.43 -3.41
N THR A 340 2.15 7.42 -2.13
CA THR A 340 1.20 7.33 -1.02
C THR A 340 0.29 8.55 -0.93
N ALA A 341 0.82 9.76 -1.13
CA ALA A 341 0.03 10.99 -1.16
C ALA A 341 -1.04 10.95 -2.26
N VAL A 342 -0.69 10.48 -3.47
CA VAL A 342 -1.66 10.31 -4.56
C VAL A 342 -2.75 9.31 -4.18
N LEU A 343 -2.42 8.19 -3.53
CA LEU A 343 -3.43 7.24 -3.03
C LEU A 343 -4.37 7.91 -2.03
N GLY A 344 -3.83 8.65 -1.06
CA GLY A 344 -4.60 9.32 -0.01
C GLY A 344 -5.63 10.34 -0.52
N ILE A 345 -5.33 11.06 -1.61
CA ILE A 345 -6.25 12.08 -2.17
C ILE A 345 -7.11 11.56 -3.34
N ARG A 346 -6.84 10.35 -3.85
CA ARG A 346 -7.55 9.81 -5.00
C ARG A 346 -8.89 9.22 -4.57
N PRO A 347 -10.01 9.63 -5.21
CA PRO A 347 -11.31 9.01 -4.91
C PRO A 347 -11.33 7.53 -5.29
N ARG A 348 -11.82 6.69 -4.38
CA ARG A 348 -11.92 5.24 -4.56
C ARG A 348 -13.29 4.81 -5.10
N LYS A 349 -13.25 3.80 -5.97
CA LYS A 349 -14.36 2.98 -6.47
C LYS A 349 -13.88 1.53 -6.53
N PRO A 350 -13.95 0.79 -5.40
CA PRO A 350 -13.44 -0.57 -5.29
C PRO A 350 -13.98 -1.51 -6.37
N GLU A 351 -13.11 -2.41 -6.83
CA GLU A 351 -13.49 -3.49 -7.74
C GLU A 351 -14.37 -4.51 -7.01
N GLN A 352 -15.31 -5.11 -7.73
CA GLN A 352 -16.15 -6.14 -7.12
C GLN A 352 -15.38 -7.46 -7.02
N PRO A 353 -15.41 -8.14 -5.86
CA PRO A 353 -14.90 -9.51 -5.74
C PRO A 353 -15.59 -10.45 -6.73
N GLN A 354 -14.81 -11.27 -7.44
CA GLN A 354 -15.30 -12.32 -8.34
C GLN A 354 -14.64 -13.65 -7.97
N PRO A 355 -15.29 -14.81 -8.16
CA PRO A 355 -14.76 -16.10 -7.70
C PRO A 355 -13.34 -16.43 -8.18
N ASP A 356 -12.97 -15.91 -9.35
CA ASP A 356 -11.74 -16.12 -10.11
C ASP A 356 -10.71 -15.00 -9.96
N ASN A 357 -10.98 -13.99 -9.12
CA ASN A 357 -10.01 -12.93 -8.83
C ASN A 357 -9.59 -12.93 -7.35
N LEU A 358 -8.56 -12.13 -7.03
CA LEU A 358 -8.01 -12.03 -5.68
C LEU A 358 -9.09 -11.63 -4.66
N GLY A 359 -10.02 -10.76 -5.03
CA GLY A 359 -11.14 -10.37 -4.17
C GLY A 359 -12.01 -11.55 -3.77
N GLY A 360 -12.29 -12.47 -4.70
CA GLY A 360 -13.03 -13.71 -4.38
C GLY A 360 -12.25 -14.65 -3.47
N ILE A 361 -10.93 -14.78 -3.67
CA ILE A 361 -10.06 -15.54 -2.76
C ILE A 361 -10.13 -14.96 -1.36
N ILE A 362 -9.94 -13.65 -1.21
CA ILE A 362 -10.01 -12.93 0.05
C ILE A 362 -11.34 -13.14 0.76
N GLN A 363 -12.45 -12.93 0.03
CA GLN A 363 -13.79 -13.08 0.61
C GLN A 363 -14.10 -14.50 1.08
N ARG A 364 -13.55 -15.53 0.41
CA ARG A 364 -13.72 -16.93 0.86
C ARG A 364 -13.16 -17.13 2.26
N TRP A 365 -11.87 -16.84 2.48
CA TRP A 365 -11.26 -17.06 3.79
C TRP A 365 -11.70 -16.04 4.85
N LEU A 366 -12.17 -14.84 4.47
CA LEU A 366 -12.86 -13.96 5.41
C LEU A 366 -14.18 -14.57 5.90
N SER A 367 -14.96 -15.18 5.00
CA SER A 367 -16.28 -15.75 5.31
C SER A 367 -16.24 -17.05 6.10
N GLU A 368 -15.23 -17.90 5.87
CA GLU A 368 -15.00 -19.15 6.62
C GLU A 368 -14.71 -18.92 8.11
N LYS A 369 -14.37 -17.68 8.46
CA LYS A 369 -13.90 -17.25 9.78
C LYS A 369 -14.86 -16.28 10.48
N ARG A 370 -16.09 -16.15 9.99
CA ARG A 370 -17.16 -15.33 10.59
C ARG A 370 -18.02 -16.12 11.57
#